data_AF-A0A7S3KQA7-F1
#
_entry.id   AF-A0A7S3KQA7-F1
#
_cell.length_a   1.000
_cell.length_b   1.000
_cell.length_c   1.000
_cell.angle_alpha   90.00
_cell.angle_beta   90.00
_cell.angle_gamma   90.00
#
_symmetry.space_group_name_H-M   'P 1'
#
loop_
_entity.id
_entity.type
_entity.pdbx_description
1 polymer ?
#
loop_
_entity_poly.entity_id
_entity_poly.type
_entity_poly.pdbx_seq_one_letter_code
_entity_poly.pdbx_strand_id
1 'polypeptide(L)'
;MKQPVMVYYQLDNFFQNHRRYVKSVDYDQLSGENKGVGSLDACDPIKTNSDLGFTQSYGGVTLDPSAAANPCGLIARSFFNDTFSMFNHSIDETDIAWDSDVEEKFGQPANAADIQWISTVDEHFIVWMRTAGMPNFRKLWGRVRDDIPKGTLTITINNNYDVSSFDGKKTFVLSTTNAFGGKNYFLSIC
;
A
#
# COMPACT_ATOMS: atom_id res chain seq x y z
N MET A 1 -11.09 0.52 -23.70
CA MET A 1 -9.77 0.07 -23.25
C MET A 1 -9.77 -1.45 -23.32
N LYS A 2 -8.73 -2.05 -23.88
CA LYS A 2 -8.60 -3.51 -23.96
C LYS A 2 -8.03 -4.06 -22.65
N GLN A 3 -8.52 -5.21 -22.21
CA GLN A 3 -8.01 -5.90 -21.04
C GLN A 3 -6.53 -6.32 -21.22
N PRO A 4 -5.76 -6.45 -20.13
CA PRO A 4 -6.10 -6.01 -18.78
C PRO A 4 -6.02 -4.49 -18.66
N VAL A 5 -7.02 -3.88 -18.01
CA VAL A 5 -6.99 -2.45 -17.65
C VAL A 5 -6.49 -2.32 -16.23
N MET A 6 -5.37 -1.63 -16.04
CA MET A 6 -4.76 -1.44 -14.74
C MET A 6 -5.37 -0.21 -14.05
N VAL A 7 -5.66 -0.37 -12.76
CA VAL A 7 -6.17 0.66 -11.86
C VAL A 7 -5.04 1.09 -10.93
N TYR A 8 -4.65 2.36 -10.99
CA TYR A 8 -3.63 2.94 -10.13
C TYR A 8 -4.21 4.09 -9.31
N TYR A 9 -3.67 4.28 -8.12
CA TYR A 9 -3.68 5.60 -7.48
C TYR A 9 -2.34 6.28 -7.69
N GLN A 10 -2.39 7.60 -7.86
CA GLN A 10 -1.23 8.48 -7.90
C GLN A 10 -1.26 9.39 -6.68
N LEU A 11 -0.12 9.45 -5.98
CA LEU A 11 0.14 10.44 -4.95
C LEU A 11 1.19 11.41 -5.46
N ASP A 12 0.91 12.70 -5.32
CA ASP A 12 1.85 13.77 -5.60
C ASP A 12 2.31 14.43 -4.30
N ASN A 13 3.54 14.94 -4.32
CA ASN A 13 4.18 15.62 -3.20
C ASN A 13 4.35 14.74 -1.94
N PHE A 14 4.56 13.43 -2.12
CA PHE A 14 4.75 12.48 -1.03
C PHE A 14 6.12 11.79 -1.10
N PHE A 15 7.02 12.12 -0.17
CA PHE A 15 8.44 11.74 -0.25
C PHE A 15 8.76 10.40 0.44
N GLN A 16 8.34 9.28 -0.17
CA GLN A 16 8.72 7.93 0.31
C GLN A 16 10.24 7.69 0.30
N ASN A 17 10.99 8.43 -0.51
CA ASN A 17 12.44 8.29 -0.65
C ASN A 17 13.24 9.02 0.45
N HIS A 18 12.59 9.69 1.40
CA HIS A 18 13.31 10.36 2.48
C HIS A 18 14.04 9.34 3.37
N ARG A 19 15.33 9.57 3.66
CA ARG A 19 16.22 8.60 4.36
C ARG A 19 15.63 8.06 5.66
N ARG A 20 15.02 8.91 6.49
CA ARG A 20 14.39 8.46 7.76
C ARG A 20 13.13 7.64 7.53
N TYR A 21 12.38 7.95 6.48
CA TYR A 21 11.16 7.23 6.14
C TYR A 21 11.49 5.82 5.66
N VAL A 22 12.42 5.69 4.70
CA VAL A 22 12.86 4.39 4.14
C VAL A 22 13.46 3.46 5.20
N LYS A 23 14.15 4.03 6.20
CA LYS A 23 14.76 3.24 7.28
C LYS A 23 13.78 2.80 8.37
N SER A 24 12.61 3.43 8.46
CA SER A 24 11.64 3.21 9.54
C SER A 24 10.75 2.03 9.21
N VAL A 25 11.33 0.83 9.28
CA VAL A 25 10.71 -0.47 8.98
C VAL A 25 11.52 -1.60 9.60
N ASP A 26 10.84 -2.67 10.03
CA ASP A 26 11.46 -3.89 10.53
C ASP A 26 11.10 -5.06 9.59
N TYR A 27 12.09 -5.59 8.87
CA TYR A 27 11.85 -6.64 7.86
C TYR A 27 11.56 -8.01 8.49
N ASP A 28 12.04 -8.26 9.70
CA ASP A 28 11.77 -9.51 10.41
C ASP A 28 10.29 -9.59 10.83
N GLN A 29 9.70 -8.46 11.28
CA GLN A 29 8.26 -8.38 11.48
C GLN A 29 7.48 -8.63 10.19
N LEU A 30 7.92 -8.03 9.08
CA LEU A 30 7.24 -8.17 7.78
C LEU A 30 7.30 -9.60 7.25
N SER A 31 8.35 -10.36 7.53
CA SER A 31 8.48 -11.78 7.17
C SER A 31 7.70 -12.72 8.11
N GLY A 32 7.12 -12.19 9.18
CA GLY A 32 6.23 -12.93 10.09
C GLY A 32 6.80 -13.21 11.48
N GLU A 33 7.97 -12.66 11.84
CA GLU A 33 8.50 -12.78 13.20
C GLU A 33 7.76 -11.86 14.18
N ASN A 34 7.47 -12.37 15.37
CA ASN A 34 6.91 -11.54 16.43
C ASN A 34 8.04 -10.91 17.26
N LYS A 35 8.25 -9.60 17.07
CA LYS A 35 9.28 -8.80 17.76
C LYS A 35 8.67 -7.99 18.91
N GLY A 36 9.36 -7.97 20.05
CA GLY A 36 9.00 -7.10 21.17
C GLY A 36 9.48 -5.65 20.97
N VAL A 37 8.93 -4.71 21.74
CA VAL A 37 9.23 -3.26 21.62
C VAL A 37 10.73 -2.95 21.69
N GLY A 38 11.47 -3.67 22.54
CA GLY A 38 12.91 -3.45 22.74
C GLY A 38 13.80 -3.81 21.54
N SER A 39 13.28 -4.51 20.53
CA SER A 39 14.01 -4.84 19.30
C SER A 39 13.58 -4.00 18.09
N LEU A 40 12.74 -2.96 18.28
CA LEU A 40 12.16 -2.16 17.20
C LEU A 40 12.84 -0.80 16.99
N ASP A 41 14.12 -0.67 17.31
CA ASP A 41 14.86 0.59 17.15
C ASP A 41 14.90 1.07 15.69
N ALA A 42 14.87 0.15 14.73
CA ALA A 42 14.78 0.49 13.31
C ALA A 42 13.47 1.22 12.96
N CYS A 43 12.39 0.96 13.69
CA CYS A 43 11.06 1.52 13.44
C CYS A 43 10.83 2.91 14.05
N ASP A 44 11.83 3.54 14.66
CA ASP A 44 11.70 4.89 15.20
C ASP A 44 11.10 5.87 14.17
N PRO A 45 10.12 6.70 14.56
CA PRO A 45 9.53 6.84 15.89
C PRO A 45 8.32 5.92 16.19
N ILE A 46 7.88 5.09 15.25
CA ILE A 46 6.64 4.30 15.38
C ILE A 46 6.96 2.89 15.90
N LYS A 47 7.03 2.71 17.22
CA LYS A 47 7.41 1.42 17.83
C LYS A 47 6.27 0.71 18.53
N THR A 48 5.30 1.45 19.06
CA THR A 48 4.21 0.92 19.87
C THR A 48 2.86 1.18 19.22
N ASN A 49 1.83 0.45 19.65
CA ASN A 49 0.47 0.69 19.14
C ASN A 49 -0.02 2.11 19.46
N SER A 50 0.46 2.72 20.55
CA SER A 50 0.14 4.12 20.86
C SER A 50 0.65 5.11 19.81
N ASP A 51 1.72 4.77 19.09
CA ASP A 51 2.31 5.61 18.04
C ASP A 51 1.55 5.52 16.71
N LEU A 52 0.79 4.43 16.49
CA LEU A 52 0.03 4.21 15.25
C LEU A 52 -1.17 5.16 15.13
N GLY A 53 -1.79 5.51 16.25
CA GLY A 53 -3.05 6.27 16.28
C GLY A 53 -4.30 5.41 16.03
N PHE A 54 -4.15 4.08 15.96
CA PHE A 54 -5.25 3.11 15.87
C PHE A 54 -5.23 2.19 17.08
N THR A 55 -6.40 1.68 17.48
CA THR A 55 -6.55 0.86 18.69
C THR A 55 -7.05 -0.55 18.41
N GLN A 56 -7.22 -0.93 17.15
CA GLN A 56 -7.79 -2.22 16.76
C GLN A 56 -6.85 -2.98 15.83
N SER A 57 -6.78 -4.28 16.03
CA SER A 57 -6.18 -5.21 15.09
C SER A 57 -7.08 -5.38 13.86
N TYR A 58 -6.54 -5.93 12.77
CA TYR A 58 -7.36 -6.25 11.60
C TYR A 58 -8.38 -7.37 11.89
N GLY A 59 -8.16 -8.18 12.92
CA GLY A 59 -9.12 -9.18 13.43
C GLY A 59 -10.17 -8.63 14.40
N GLY A 60 -10.12 -7.33 14.73
CA GLY A 60 -11.09 -6.67 15.61
C GLY A 60 -10.78 -6.73 17.11
N VAL A 61 -9.58 -7.18 17.49
CA VAL A 61 -9.11 -7.19 18.88
C VAL A 61 -8.58 -5.80 19.26
N THR A 62 -8.82 -5.36 20.49
CA THR A 62 -8.25 -4.10 20.98
C THR A 62 -6.76 -4.28 21.26
N LEU A 63 -5.93 -3.46 20.61
CA LEU A 63 -4.48 -3.49 20.75
C LEU A 63 -4.05 -2.82 22.05
N ASP A 64 -3.14 -3.47 22.80
CA ASP A 64 -2.51 -2.86 23.97
C ASP A 64 -1.63 -1.68 23.51
N PRO A 65 -1.87 -0.44 24.00
CA PRO A 65 -1.09 0.74 23.60
C PRO A 65 0.41 0.60 23.82
N SER A 66 0.83 -0.16 24.84
CA SER A 66 2.23 -0.36 25.22
C SER A 66 2.91 -1.50 24.48
N ALA A 67 2.13 -2.36 23.80
CA ALA A 67 2.68 -3.44 23.00
C ALA A 67 3.30 -2.91 21.70
N ALA A 68 4.17 -3.75 21.12
CA ALA A 68 4.82 -3.49 19.85
C ALA A 68 3.79 -3.24 18.74
N ALA A 69 3.99 -2.18 17.96
CA ALA A 69 3.31 -2.00 16.70
C ALA A 69 3.72 -3.14 15.77
N ASN A 70 2.75 -3.79 15.15
CA ASN A 70 2.99 -4.83 14.16
C ASN A 70 2.03 -4.63 12.98
N PRO A 71 2.52 -4.36 11.76
CA PRO A 71 3.87 -3.91 11.43
C PRO A 71 4.20 -2.53 12.01
N CYS A 72 5.46 -2.30 12.41
CA CYS A 72 5.95 -1.01 12.89
C CYS A 72 6.51 -0.09 11.79
N GLY A 73 6.81 1.17 12.15
CA GLY A 73 7.53 2.10 11.30
C GLY A 73 6.68 3.09 10.51
N LEU A 74 7.32 4.15 10.02
CA LEU A 74 6.67 5.26 9.28
C LEU A 74 6.05 4.81 7.96
N ILE A 75 6.69 3.84 7.28
CA ILE A 75 6.19 3.32 6.00
C ILE A 75 4.84 2.68 6.23
N ALA A 76 4.76 1.75 7.19
CA ALA A 76 3.53 1.04 7.50
C ALA A 76 2.45 2.02 8.02
N ARG A 77 2.78 2.88 8.99
CA ARG A 77 1.83 3.86 9.59
C ARG A 77 1.19 4.80 8.59
N SER A 78 1.85 5.10 7.47
CA SER A 78 1.33 6.02 6.45
C SER A 78 0.63 5.31 5.28
N PHE A 79 0.23 4.04 5.48
CA PHE A 79 -0.48 3.23 4.49
C PHE A 79 -1.69 3.94 3.87
N PHE A 80 -1.79 3.83 2.54
CA PHE A 80 -2.86 4.40 1.76
C PHE A 80 -4.17 3.61 1.93
N ASN A 81 -5.24 4.26 2.38
CA ASN A 81 -6.48 3.60 2.82
C ASN A 81 -7.76 4.11 2.12
N ASP A 82 -7.65 4.77 0.96
CA ASP A 82 -8.82 4.99 0.11
C ASP A 82 -9.24 3.68 -0.54
N THR A 83 -10.54 3.55 -0.84
CA THR A 83 -11.07 2.41 -1.60
C THR A 83 -11.76 2.89 -2.88
N PHE A 84 -11.68 2.06 -3.92
CA PHE A 84 -12.24 2.36 -5.23
C PHE A 84 -13.25 1.29 -5.62
N SER A 85 -14.36 1.70 -6.25
CA SER A 85 -15.29 0.77 -6.87
C SER A 85 -15.81 1.33 -8.18
N MET A 86 -16.13 0.43 -9.11
CA MET A 86 -16.57 0.77 -10.45
C MET A 86 -17.97 0.24 -10.71
N PHE A 87 -18.81 1.05 -11.36
CA PHE A 87 -20.12 0.60 -11.79
C PHE A 87 -19.98 -0.31 -13.02
N ASN A 88 -20.65 -1.47 -13.01
CA ASN A 88 -20.65 -2.49 -14.08
C ASN A 88 -19.30 -3.17 -14.39
N HIS A 89 -18.26 -2.94 -13.59
CA HIS A 89 -16.96 -3.59 -13.76
C HIS A 89 -16.43 -4.00 -12.38
N SER A 90 -15.93 -5.22 -12.26
CA SER A 90 -15.21 -5.65 -11.06
C SER A 90 -13.75 -5.24 -11.19
N ILE A 91 -13.22 -4.59 -10.15
CA ILE A 91 -11.78 -4.45 -10.01
C ILE A 91 -11.32 -5.68 -9.24
N ASP A 92 -10.38 -6.42 -9.83
CA ASP A 92 -9.70 -7.50 -9.17
C ASP A 92 -8.48 -6.95 -8.42
N GLU A 93 -8.43 -7.25 -7.12
CA GLU A 93 -7.42 -6.77 -6.17
C GLU A 93 -6.33 -7.82 -5.91
N THR A 94 -6.39 -8.96 -6.61
CA THR A 94 -5.38 -10.03 -6.57
C THR A 94 -4.32 -9.86 -7.67
N ASP A 95 -3.16 -10.50 -7.52
CA ASP A 95 -2.08 -10.50 -8.53
C ASP A 95 -1.63 -9.06 -8.88
N ILE A 96 -1.51 -8.21 -7.86
CA ILE A 96 -1.03 -6.83 -7.95
C ILE A 96 0.39 -6.68 -7.37
N ALA A 97 0.74 -7.50 -6.39
CA ALA A 97 2.09 -7.61 -5.87
C ALA A 97 2.94 -8.53 -6.77
N TRP A 98 4.26 -8.53 -6.53
CA TRP A 98 5.15 -9.45 -7.24
C TRP A 98 5.17 -10.78 -6.50
N ASP A 99 5.11 -11.90 -7.22
CA ASP A 99 5.14 -13.26 -6.64
C ASP A 99 6.28 -13.41 -5.62
N SER A 100 7.48 -12.95 -5.95
CA SER A 100 8.64 -13.00 -5.05
C SER A 100 8.47 -12.21 -3.74
N ASP A 101 7.64 -11.16 -3.72
CA ASP A 101 7.37 -10.45 -2.48
C ASP A 101 6.33 -11.21 -1.64
N VAL A 102 5.30 -11.74 -2.28
CA VAL A 102 4.23 -12.52 -1.64
C VAL A 102 4.75 -13.83 -1.05
N GLU A 103 5.61 -14.54 -1.79
CA GLU A 103 6.07 -15.88 -1.42
C GLU A 103 7.27 -15.87 -0.47
N GLU A 104 8.18 -14.89 -0.59
CA GLU A 104 9.49 -14.96 0.09
C GLU A 104 9.74 -13.83 1.10
N LYS A 105 9.06 -12.68 0.98
CA LYS A 105 9.39 -11.50 1.80
C LYS A 105 8.36 -11.17 2.87
N PHE A 106 7.08 -11.33 2.54
CA PHE A 106 6.00 -10.99 3.44
C PHE A 106 5.36 -12.24 4.02
N GLY A 107 5.15 -12.23 5.32
CA GLY A 107 4.58 -13.33 6.07
C GLY A 107 3.83 -12.85 7.30
N GLN A 108 3.19 -13.78 7.99
CA GLN A 108 2.40 -13.50 9.18
C GLN A 108 2.65 -14.52 10.29
N PRO A 109 2.73 -14.08 11.56
CA PRO A 109 2.71 -14.99 12.69
C PRO A 109 1.33 -15.63 12.85
N ALA A 110 1.26 -16.77 13.55
CA ALA A 110 0.01 -17.52 13.74
C ALA A 110 -1.10 -16.71 14.43
N ASN A 111 -0.75 -15.74 15.29
CA ASN A 111 -1.67 -14.85 16.01
C ASN A 111 -1.80 -13.46 15.37
N ALA A 112 -1.50 -13.33 14.07
CA ALA A 112 -1.52 -12.06 13.34
C ALA A 112 -2.85 -11.29 13.50
N ALA A 113 -3.99 -11.98 13.47
CA ALA A 113 -5.31 -11.35 13.58
C ALA A 113 -5.52 -10.57 14.89
N ASP A 114 -4.83 -10.96 15.96
CA ASP A 114 -4.99 -10.34 17.28
C ASP A 114 -3.97 -9.24 17.53
N ILE A 115 -2.80 -9.31 16.87
CA ILE A 115 -1.66 -8.42 17.16
C ILE A 115 -1.38 -7.40 16.06
N GLN A 116 -1.74 -7.68 14.80
CA GLN A 116 -1.43 -6.78 13.70
C GLN A 116 -2.58 -5.83 13.43
N TRP A 117 -2.27 -4.54 13.22
CA TRP A 117 -3.27 -3.54 12.83
C TRP A 117 -3.66 -3.64 11.34
N ILE A 118 -2.79 -4.22 10.52
CA ILE A 118 -3.03 -4.55 9.12
C ILE A 118 -2.41 -5.89 8.77
N SER A 119 -3.01 -6.59 7.81
CA SER A 119 -2.47 -7.84 7.31
C SER A 119 -1.19 -7.60 6.49
N THR A 120 -0.05 -8.15 6.89
CA THR A 120 1.22 -8.00 6.17
C THR A 120 1.26 -8.77 4.84
N VAL A 121 0.36 -9.74 4.65
CA VAL A 121 0.19 -10.50 3.40
C VAL A 121 -0.87 -9.90 2.48
N ASP A 122 -1.51 -8.80 2.87
CA ASP A 122 -2.39 -8.06 1.98
C ASP A 122 -1.58 -7.47 0.82
N GLU A 123 -1.94 -7.79 -0.42
CA GLU A 123 -1.20 -7.33 -1.59
C GLU A 123 -1.19 -5.79 -1.72
N HIS A 124 -2.23 -5.08 -1.27
CA HIS A 124 -2.22 -3.61 -1.23
C HIS A 124 -1.14 -3.11 -0.29
N PHE A 125 -0.99 -3.76 0.86
CA PHE A 125 0.06 -3.46 1.82
C PHE A 125 1.44 -3.75 1.25
N ILE A 126 1.64 -4.91 0.60
CA ILE A 126 2.90 -5.28 -0.05
C ILE A 126 3.29 -4.24 -1.13
N VAL A 127 2.34 -3.83 -1.98
CA VAL A 127 2.55 -2.79 -3.00
C VAL A 127 2.90 -1.46 -2.35
N TRP A 128 2.29 -1.10 -1.21
CA TRP A 128 2.62 0.12 -0.49
C TRP A 128 4.05 0.11 0.06
N MET A 129 4.46 -1.00 0.68
CA MET A 129 5.77 -1.15 1.32
C MET A 129 6.96 -1.03 0.35
N ARG A 130 6.74 -1.22 -0.95
CA ARG A 130 7.72 -0.85 -1.98
C ARG A 130 7.86 0.67 -2.10
N THR A 131 8.85 1.24 -1.43
CA THR A 131 9.10 2.70 -1.46
C THR A 131 9.34 3.22 -2.88
N ALA A 132 8.60 4.26 -3.27
CA ALA A 132 8.82 4.94 -4.53
C ALA A 132 10.10 5.80 -4.50
N GLY A 133 10.81 5.86 -5.64
CA GLY A 133 12.03 6.66 -5.77
C GLY A 133 11.79 8.16 -5.99
N MET A 134 10.57 8.55 -6.36
CA MET A 134 10.17 9.93 -6.68
C MET A 134 8.99 10.37 -5.80
N PRO A 135 8.84 11.69 -5.55
CA PRO A 135 7.74 12.23 -4.73
C PRO A 135 6.37 12.12 -5.39
N ASN A 136 6.33 12.02 -6.72
CA ASN A 136 5.13 11.77 -7.49
C ASN A 136 5.23 10.35 -8.01
N PHE A 137 4.33 9.47 -7.56
CA PHE A 137 4.39 8.07 -7.90
C PHE A 137 3.01 7.46 -8.06
N ARG A 138 2.96 6.34 -8.77
CA ARG A 138 1.78 5.52 -8.94
C ARG A 138 2.01 4.16 -8.32
N LYS A 139 0.97 3.61 -7.72
CA LYS A 139 0.94 2.24 -7.19
C LYS A 139 -0.29 1.53 -7.73
N LEU A 140 -0.10 0.27 -8.10
CA LEU A 140 -1.17 -0.56 -8.64
C LEU A 140 -2.14 -0.86 -7.51
N TRP A 141 -3.42 -0.65 -7.75
CA TRP A 141 -4.48 -0.95 -6.79
C TRP A 141 -5.30 -2.17 -7.20
N GLY A 142 -5.44 -2.38 -8.50
CA GLY A 142 -6.19 -3.52 -9.03
C GLY A 142 -6.16 -3.59 -10.54
N ARG A 143 -6.80 -4.62 -11.08
CA ARG A 143 -6.89 -4.91 -12.51
C ARG A 143 -8.34 -5.14 -12.88
N VAL A 144 -8.80 -4.54 -13.95
CA VAL A 144 -10.08 -4.90 -14.57
C VAL A 144 -9.75 -5.91 -15.67
N ARG A 145 -10.25 -7.14 -15.48
CA ARG A 145 -10.04 -8.26 -16.42
C ARG A 145 -11.00 -8.24 -17.61
N ASP A 146 -11.95 -7.30 -17.64
CA ASP A 146 -12.87 -7.11 -18.77
C ASP A 146 -12.46 -5.93 -19.67
N ASP A 147 -12.91 -5.97 -20.92
CA ASP A 147 -12.81 -4.82 -21.81
C ASP A 147 -13.75 -3.69 -21.35
N ILE A 148 -13.24 -2.47 -21.27
CA ILE A 148 -14.05 -1.29 -20.95
C ILE A 148 -14.45 -0.60 -22.26
N PRO A 149 -15.73 -0.62 -22.68
CA PRO A 149 -16.16 0.01 -23.92
C PRO A 149 -16.04 1.54 -23.85
N LYS A 150 -16.06 2.20 -25.00
CA LYS A 150 -16.11 3.67 -25.06
C LYS A 150 -17.45 4.14 -24.51
N GLY A 151 -17.44 5.01 -23.50
CA GLY A 151 -18.64 5.55 -22.89
C GLY A 151 -18.34 6.28 -21.59
N THR A 152 -19.40 6.52 -20.81
CA THR A 152 -19.29 7.09 -19.47
C THR A 152 -18.99 5.97 -18.47
N LEU A 153 -18.00 6.20 -17.63
CA LEU A 153 -17.61 5.29 -16.56
C LEU A 153 -17.86 5.97 -15.21
N THR A 154 -18.60 5.31 -14.32
CA THR A 154 -18.86 5.82 -12.97
C THR A 154 -17.96 5.11 -11.97
N ILE A 155 -17.22 5.90 -11.19
CA ILE A 155 -16.25 5.42 -10.21
C ILE A 155 -16.62 6.03 -8.87
N THR A 156 -16.76 5.20 -7.86
CA THR A 156 -17.00 5.62 -6.48
C THR A 156 -15.70 5.51 -5.71
N ILE A 157 -15.32 6.58 -5.03
CA ILE A 157 -14.07 6.66 -4.26
C ILE A 157 -14.45 6.96 -2.81
N ASN A 158 -14.04 6.09 -1.90
CA ASN A 158 -14.07 6.40 -0.48
C ASN A 158 -12.78 7.11 -0.09
N ASN A 159 -12.88 8.41 0.21
CA ASN A 159 -11.74 9.30 0.40
C ASN A 159 -11.36 9.40 1.89
N ASN A 160 -10.51 8.48 2.35
CA ASN A 160 -10.10 8.37 3.75
C ASN A 160 -8.71 8.96 4.02
N TYR A 161 -7.83 8.97 3.01
CA TYR A 161 -6.43 9.34 3.16
C TYR A 161 -6.21 10.85 3.02
N ASP A 162 -6.09 11.59 4.13
CA ASP A 162 -5.90 13.04 4.06
C ASP A 162 -4.51 13.42 3.52
N VAL A 163 -4.49 14.24 2.48
CA VAL A 163 -3.29 14.78 1.84
C VAL A 163 -3.11 16.29 2.04
N SER A 164 -4.09 16.95 2.66
CA SER A 164 -4.08 18.41 2.83
C SER A 164 -2.95 18.90 3.73
N SER A 165 -2.58 18.09 4.73
CA SER A 165 -1.52 18.39 5.70
C SER A 165 -0.12 18.57 5.09
N PHE A 166 0.10 18.08 3.87
CA PHE A 166 1.37 18.20 3.15
C PHE A 166 1.23 18.77 1.73
N ASP A 167 0.11 19.46 1.44
CA ASP A 167 -0.18 20.02 0.11
C ASP A 167 -0.03 18.96 -1.02
N GLY A 168 -0.52 17.75 -0.74
CA GLY A 168 -0.50 16.62 -1.66
C GLY A 168 -1.72 16.58 -2.58
N LYS A 169 -1.61 15.80 -3.65
CA LYS A 169 -2.75 15.50 -4.54
C LYS A 169 -2.91 14.00 -4.71
N LYS A 170 -4.17 13.57 -4.83
CA LYS A 170 -4.55 12.21 -5.15
C LYS A 170 -5.22 12.16 -6.51
N THR A 171 -4.79 11.24 -7.36
CA THR A 171 -5.41 11.03 -8.67
C THR A 171 -5.68 9.56 -8.89
N PHE A 172 -6.90 9.25 -9.32
CA PHE A 172 -7.26 7.92 -9.81
C PHE A 172 -6.88 7.79 -11.29
N VAL A 173 -6.17 6.72 -11.65
CA VAL A 173 -5.61 6.54 -12.99
C VAL A 173 -5.98 5.17 -13.55
N LEU A 174 -6.58 5.15 -14.75
CA LEU A 174 -6.74 3.95 -15.55
C LEU A 174 -5.72 3.94 -16.68
N SER A 175 -5.05 2.81 -16.87
CA SER A 175 -4.12 2.64 -17.98
C SER A 175 -4.14 1.22 -18.50
N THR A 176 -3.97 1.06 -19.80
CA THR A 176 -3.55 -0.23 -20.39
C THR A 176 -2.04 -0.27 -20.49
N THR A 177 -1.45 -1.46 -20.42
CA THR A 177 -0.01 -1.67 -20.62
C THR A 177 0.25 -2.35 -21.96
N ASN A 178 1.38 -2.05 -22.58
CA ASN A 178 1.94 -2.82 -23.69
C ASN A 178 3.16 -3.62 -23.20
N ALA A 179 3.89 -4.25 -24.11
CA ALA A 179 5.08 -5.05 -23.76
C ALA A 179 6.17 -4.26 -23.00
N PHE A 180 6.21 -2.94 -23.13
CA PHE A 180 7.15 -2.05 -22.45
C PHE A 180 6.54 -1.36 -21.22
N GLY A 181 5.38 -1.82 -20.77
CA GLY A 181 4.65 -1.29 -19.63
C GLY A 181 3.65 -0.19 -20.01
N GLY A 182 3.50 0.80 -19.13
CA GLY A 182 2.60 1.92 -19.35
C GLY A 182 3.08 2.88 -20.42
N LYS A 183 2.27 3.91 -20.70
CA LYS A 183 2.58 4.94 -21.68
C LYS A 183 3.83 5.75 -21.28
N ASN A 184 4.93 5.57 -22.00
CA ASN A 184 6.17 6.35 -21.83
C ASN A 184 6.76 6.74 -23.19
N TYR A 185 6.76 8.03 -23.53
CA TYR A 185 7.28 8.54 -24.79
C TYR A 185 8.80 8.78 -24.80
N PHE A 186 9.44 8.83 -23.63
CA PHE A 186 10.87 9.11 -23.53
C PHE A 186 11.69 8.05 -24.27
N LEU A 187 11.32 6.77 -24.12
CA LEU A 187 11.98 5.66 -24.81
C LEU A 187 11.82 5.69 -26.34
N SER A 188 10.88 6.46 -26.87
CA SER A 188 10.68 6.61 -28.32
C SER A 188 11.45 7.78 -28.92
N ILE A 189 11.99 8.67 -28.08
CA ILE A 189 12.68 9.89 -28.51
C ILE A 189 14.21 9.71 -28.47
N CYS A 190 14.71 8.72 -27.74
CA CYS A 190 16.12 8.34 -27.66
C CYS A 190 16.45 7.19 -28.62
#